data_AF-A0A2P6U1G6-F1
#
_entry.id   AF-A0A2P6U1G6-F1
#
_cell.length_a   1.000
_cell.length_b   1.000
_cell.length_c   1.000
_cell.angle_alpha   90.00
_cell.angle_beta   90.00
_cell.angle_gamma   90.00
#
_symmetry.space_group_name_H-M   'P 1'
#
loop_
_entity.id
_entity.type
_entity.pdbx_description
1 polymer ?
#
loop_
_entity_poly.entity_id
_entity_poly.type
_entity_poly.pdbx_seq_one_letter_code
_entity_poly.pdbx_strand_id
1 'polypeptide(L)'
;MAGFLAALAQLLGFNPAPQHREALHRSMRKRNEELAKPAGQRDAARLLELTKRVLRLRIDAAQARAQNMWSKAFVVSRDQDLGCCSDCMRVRLRVAASLKARAVWYDEWILISTLRLEALEEGHPYPPLTLPHLEVQPHLAEGVPEELPPSIDRCAACQKELNEHLHAEQLLLVQVDYDP
;
A
#
# COMPACT_ATOMS: atom_id res chain seq x y z
N MET A 1 21.61 12.29 -16.51
CA MET A 1 20.74 11.16 -16.92
C MET A 1 20.03 10.43 -15.76
N ALA A 2 20.16 10.87 -14.50
CA ALA A 2 19.50 10.22 -13.36
C ALA A 2 17.96 10.40 -13.33
N GLY A 3 17.44 11.51 -13.89
CA GLY A 3 16.00 11.82 -13.86
C GLY A 3 15.12 10.92 -14.73
N PHE A 4 15.61 10.47 -15.88
CA PHE A 4 14.83 9.63 -16.79
C PHE A 4 14.63 8.22 -16.24
N LEU A 5 15.68 7.61 -15.65
CA LEU A 5 15.58 6.29 -15.03
C LEU A 5 14.74 6.30 -13.75
N ALA A 6 14.77 7.41 -12.98
CA ALA A 6 13.90 7.58 -11.83
C ALA A 6 12.42 7.74 -12.24
N ALA A 7 12.14 8.50 -13.30
CA ALA A 7 10.81 8.64 -13.87
C ALA A 7 10.31 7.31 -14.48
N LEU A 8 11.19 6.55 -15.15
CA LEU A 8 10.86 5.22 -15.66
C LEU A 8 10.61 4.22 -14.51
N ALA A 9 11.39 4.29 -13.44
CA ALA A 9 11.19 3.47 -12.25
C ALA A 9 9.85 3.77 -11.56
N GLN A 10 9.45 5.05 -11.49
CA GLN A 10 8.12 5.45 -11.02
C GLN A 10 7.00 4.96 -11.94
N LEU A 11 7.17 5.09 -13.27
CA LEU A 11 6.21 4.61 -14.28
C LEU A 11 6.06 3.08 -14.26
N LEU A 12 7.15 2.34 -14.04
CA LEU A 12 7.18 0.88 -14.02
C LEU A 12 6.84 0.26 -12.66
N GLY A 13 6.50 1.07 -11.65
CA GLY A 13 6.20 0.55 -10.32
C GLY A 13 7.41 -0.13 -9.67
N PHE A 14 8.61 0.45 -9.80
CA PHE A 14 9.67 0.15 -8.86
C PHE A 14 9.34 0.85 -7.54
N ASN A 15 9.35 0.06 -6.45
CA ASN A 15 9.08 0.48 -5.08
C ASN A 15 9.69 1.87 -4.75
N PRO A 16 9.10 2.63 -3.80
CA PRO A 16 9.80 3.77 -3.22
C PRO A 16 11.20 3.29 -2.83
N ALA A 17 12.22 3.98 -3.34
CA ALA A 17 13.62 3.55 -3.27
C ALA A 17 13.95 3.02 -1.86
N PRO A 18 14.81 2.01 -1.69
CA PRO A 18 15.18 1.44 -0.38
C PRO A 18 15.48 2.50 0.69
N GLN A 19 16.07 3.61 0.25
CA GLN A 19 16.36 4.82 1.02
C GLN A 19 15.14 5.43 1.72
N HIS A 20 13.96 5.39 1.11
CA HIS A 20 12.73 5.92 1.66
C HIS A 20 12.17 5.05 2.80
N ARG A 21 12.19 3.73 2.63
CA ARG A 21 11.81 2.78 3.68
C ARG A 21 12.73 2.89 4.88
N GLU A 22 14.04 2.99 4.64
CA GLU A 22 15.01 3.23 5.71
C GLU A 22 14.81 4.58 6.41
N ALA A 23 14.55 5.66 5.64
CA ALA A 23 14.30 6.98 6.21
C ALA A 23 13.05 6.99 7.09
N LEU A 24 11.99 6.30 6.67
CA LEU A 24 10.77 6.12 7.44
C LEU A 24 11.07 5.35 8.74
N HIS A 25 11.68 4.16 8.66
CA HIS A 25 12.04 3.37 9.85
C HIS A 25 12.96 4.13 10.82
N ARG A 26 13.96 4.86 10.32
CA ARG A 26 14.84 5.69 11.16
C ARG A 26 14.06 6.80 11.86
N SER A 27 13.12 7.44 11.16
CA SER A 27 12.32 8.53 11.73
C SER A 27 11.32 8.01 12.77
N MET A 28 10.69 6.86 12.52
CA MET A 28 9.80 6.21 13.48
C MET A 28 10.55 5.76 14.73
N ARG A 29 11.75 5.17 14.56
CA ARG A 29 12.59 4.79 15.70
C ARG A 29 12.89 6.01 16.59
N LYS A 30 13.35 7.12 16.00
CA LYS A 30 13.62 8.37 16.72
C LYS A 30 12.36 8.90 17.44
N ARG A 31 11.20 8.87 16.77
CA ARG A 31 9.91 9.25 17.37
C ARG A 31 9.59 8.37 18.58
N ASN A 32 9.73 7.06 18.43
CA ASN A 32 9.40 6.09 19.47
C ASN A 32 10.39 6.18 20.65
N GLU A 33 11.67 6.46 20.39
CA GLU A 33 12.67 6.77 21.43
C GLU A 33 12.28 8.01 22.25
N GLU A 34 11.77 9.08 21.60
CA GLU A 34 11.27 10.27 22.29
C GLU A 34 9.99 9.98 23.09
N LEU A 35 9.07 9.18 22.54
CA LEU A 35 7.86 8.74 23.22
C LEU A 35 8.17 7.84 24.43
N ALA A 36 9.21 7.02 24.36
CA ALA A 36 9.63 6.15 25.45
C ALA A 36 10.20 6.92 26.65
N LYS A 37 10.58 8.20 26.48
CA LYS A 37 11.02 9.03 27.61
C LYS A 37 9.87 9.32 28.58
N PRO A 38 10.16 9.41 29.89
CA PRO A 38 9.20 9.88 30.89
C PRO A 38 8.63 11.26 30.53
N ALA A 39 7.39 11.55 30.92
CA ALA A 39 6.67 12.76 30.54
C ALA A 39 7.42 14.07 30.86
N GLY A 40 8.18 14.12 31.96
CA GLY A 40 8.98 15.30 32.35
C GLY A 40 10.34 15.44 31.63
N GLN A 41 10.75 14.46 30.83
CA GLN A 41 12.00 14.47 30.05
C GLN A 41 11.76 14.47 28.53
N ARG A 42 10.49 14.47 28.13
CA ARG A 42 10.08 14.44 26.74
C ARG A 42 10.11 15.85 26.16
N ASP A 43 10.82 16.02 25.05
CA ASP A 43 10.78 17.27 24.30
C ASP A 43 9.57 17.26 23.37
N ALA A 44 8.55 18.07 23.71
CA ALA A 44 7.31 18.18 22.95
C ALA A 44 7.55 18.76 21.53
N ALA A 45 8.47 19.72 21.40
CA ALA A 45 8.78 20.32 20.10
C ALA A 45 9.49 19.31 19.19
N ARG A 46 10.41 18.54 19.76
CA ARG A 46 11.09 17.44 19.05
C ARG A 46 10.12 16.33 18.65
N LEU A 47 9.23 15.92 19.53
CA LEU A 47 8.23 14.90 19.22
C LEU A 47 7.30 15.36 18.10
N LEU A 48 6.87 16.63 18.11
CA LEU A 48 6.04 17.20 17.06
C LEU A 48 6.77 17.18 15.70
N GLU A 49 8.02 17.63 15.65
CA GLU A 49 8.85 17.62 14.43
C GLU A 49 9.02 16.21 13.87
N LEU A 50 9.36 15.24 14.73
CA LEU A 50 9.51 13.84 14.34
C LEU A 50 8.20 13.24 13.84
N THR A 51 7.07 13.59 14.45
CA THR A 51 5.76 13.08 14.05
C THR A 51 5.33 13.62 12.69
N LYS A 52 5.51 14.93 12.45
CA LYS A 52 5.29 15.54 11.13
C LYS A 52 6.15 14.88 10.06
N ARG A 53 7.43 14.63 10.37
CA ARG A 53 8.36 13.94 9.46
C ARG A 53 7.90 12.51 9.13
N VAL A 54 7.46 11.75 10.14
CA VAL A 54 6.94 10.39 9.91
C VAL A 54 5.70 10.42 9.02
N LEU A 55 4.76 11.34 9.27
CA LEU A 55 3.54 11.45 8.45
C LEU A 55 3.85 11.77 6.99
N ARG A 56 4.73 12.75 6.72
CA ARG A 56 5.17 13.06 5.35
C ARG A 56 5.80 11.85 4.65
N LEU A 57 6.70 11.15 5.36
CA LEU A 57 7.32 9.95 4.81
C LEU A 57 6.33 8.79 4.59
N ARG A 58 5.24 8.72 5.36
CA ARG A 58 4.16 7.74 5.13
C ARG A 58 3.35 8.10 3.89
N ILE A 59 2.99 9.37 3.73
CA ILE A 59 2.27 9.88 2.54
C ILE A 59 3.05 9.52 1.28
N ASP A 60 4.32 9.90 1.21
CA ASP A 60 5.18 9.66 0.06
C ASP A 60 5.32 8.15 -0.25
N ALA A 61 5.50 7.32 0.79
CA ALA A 61 5.62 5.88 0.63
C ALA A 61 4.30 5.22 0.18
N ALA A 62 3.16 5.68 0.70
CA ALA A 62 1.85 5.20 0.31
C ALA A 62 1.51 5.61 -1.13
N GLN A 63 1.82 6.84 -1.54
CA GLN A 63 1.67 7.33 -2.92
C GLN A 63 2.43 6.45 -3.91
N ALA A 64 3.72 6.18 -3.63
CA ALA A 64 4.53 5.32 -4.48
C ALA A 64 3.97 3.89 -4.57
N ARG A 65 3.39 3.37 -3.49
CA ARG A 65 2.75 2.05 -3.49
C ARG A 65 1.42 2.04 -4.22
N ALA A 66 0.56 3.03 -4.03
CA ALA A 66 -0.70 3.17 -4.75
C ALA A 66 -0.44 3.21 -6.27
N GLN A 67 0.49 4.07 -6.71
CA GLN A 67 0.87 4.18 -8.12
C GLN A 67 1.40 2.86 -8.70
N ASN A 68 2.25 2.15 -7.95
CA ASN A 68 2.75 0.83 -8.34
C ASN A 68 1.60 -0.18 -8.55
N MET A 69 0.66 -0.23 -7.61
CA MET A 69 -0.49 -1.13 -7.70
C MET A 69 -1.39 -0.77 -8.88
N TRP A 70 -1.68 0.52 -9.10
CA TRP A 70 -2.42 1.00 -10.28
C TRP A 70 -1.74 0.63 -11.59
N SER A 71 -0.43 0.85 -11.73
CA SER A 71 0.34 0.48 -12.92
C SER A 71 0.29 -1.03 -13.17
N LYS A 72 0.47 -1.85 -12.13
CA LYS A 72 0.38 -3.31 -12.26
C LYS A 72 -1.04 -3.76 -12.62
N ALA A 73 -2.06 -3.19 -12.00
CA ALA A 73 -3.45 -3.50 -12.31
C ALA A 73 -3.74 -3.22 -13.79
N PHE A 74 -3.26 -2.09 -14.31
CA PHE A 74 -3.39 -1.74 -15.71
C PHE A 74 -2.70 -2.75 -16.63
N VAL A 75 -1.46 -3.13 -16.34
CA VAL A 75 -0.71 -4.13 -17.13
C VAL A 75 -1.44 -5.48 -17.13
N VAL A 76 -1.87 -5.96 -15.97
CA VAL A 76 -2.60 -7.23 -15.84
C VAL A 76 -3.94 -7.18 -16.58
N SER A 77 -4.65 -6.05 -16.50
CA SER A 77 -5.96 -5.85 -17.15
C SER A 77 -5.87 -5.68 -18.67
N ARG A 78 -4.72 -5.27 -19.22
CA ARG A 78 -4.55 -5.08 -20.67
C ARG A 78 -4.23 -6.39 -21.37
N ASP A 79 -3.32 -7.17 -20.79
CA ASP A 79 -2.87 -8.44 -21.36
C ASP A 79 -3.67 -9.59 -20.73
N GLN A 80 -4.99 -9.64 -20.98
CA GLN A 80 -5.94 -10.48 -20.20
C GLN A 80 -5.80 -11.99 -20.44
N ASP A 81 -5.24 -12.40 -21.57
CA ASP A 81 -5.05 -13.81 -21.89
C ASP A 81 -3.62 -14.05 -22.36
N LEU A 82 -2.87 -14.79 -21.54
CA LEU A 82 -1.53 -15.27 -21.91
C LEU A 82 -1.61 -16.61 -22.65
N GLY A 83 -2.80 -17.17 -22.84
CA GLY A 83 -3.05 -18.45 -23.51
C GLY A 83 -2.49 -19.66 -22.76
N CYS A 84 -2.14 -19.52 -21.48
CA CYS A 84 -1.41 -20.57 -20.75
C CYS A 84 -2.32 -21.67 -20.15
N CYS A 85 -3.59 -21.37 -19.91
CA CYS A 85 -4.63 -22.31 -19.47
C CYS A 85 -6.03 -21.70 -19.60
N SER A 86 -7.08 -22.51 -19.56
CA SER A 86 -8.48 -22.06 -19.70
C SER A 86 -8.95 -21.16 -18.54
N ASP A 87 -8.31 -21.25 -17.37
CA ASP A 87 -8.62 -20.41 -16.20
C ASP A 87 -7.79 -19.11 -16.15
N CYS A 88 -6.88 -18.89 -17.11
CA CYS A 88 -5.91 -17.78 -17.11
C CYS A 88 -6.59 -16.41 -17.02
N MET A 89 -7.58 -16.17 -17.87
CA MET A 89 -8.30 -14.90 -17.92
C MET A 89 -9.00 -14.57 -16.60
N ARG A 90 -9.66 -15.56 -15.97
CA ARG A 90 -10.33 -15.37 -14.68
C ARG A 90 -9.34 -15.03 -13.57
N VAL A 91 -8.20 -15.73 -13.53
CA VAL A 91 -7.13 -15.44 -12.57
C VAL A 91 -6.62 -14.02 -12.74
N ARG A 92 -6.35 -13.58 -13.97
CA ARG A 92 -5.84 -12.22 -14.23
C ARG A 92 -6.85 -11.14 -13.88
N LEU A 93 -8.13 -11.33 -14.18
CA LEU A 93 -9.18 -10.39 -13.76
C LEU A 93 -9.27 -10.29 -12.24
N ARG A 94 -9.18 -11.41 -11.51
CA ARG A 94 -9.17 -11.40 -10.04
C ARG A 94 -7.92 -10.73 -9.46
N VAL A 95 -6.75 -10.99 -10.03
CA VAL A 95 -5.47 -10.36 -9.65
C VAL A 95 -5.51 -8.86 -9.92
N ALA A 96 -6.08 -8.42 -11.05
CA ALA A 96 -6.27 -7.01 -11.34
C ALA A 96 -7.19 -6.36 -10.30
N ALA A 97 -8.29 -7.01 -9.90
CA ALA A 97 -9.16 -6.52 -8.83
C ALA A 97 -8.41 -6.38 -7.49
N SER A 98 -7.59 -7.38 -7.12
CA SER A 98 -6.70 -7.31 -5.94
C SER A 98 -5.83 -6.07 -5.94
N LEU A 99 -5.19 -5.81 -7.09
CA LEU A 99 -4.25 -4.70 -7.23
C LEU A 99 -4.98 -3.36 -7.11
N LYS A 100 -6.16 -3.21 -7.73
CA LYS A 100 -6.98 -2.00 -7.61
C LYS A 100 -7.43 -1.76 -6.16
N ALA A 101 -7.94 -2.79 -5.50
CA ALA A 101 -8.35 -2.71 -4.09
C ALA A 101 -7.20 -2.26 -3.19
N ARG A 102 -6.01 -2.83 -3.39
CA ARG A 102 -4.81 -2.44 -2.64
C ARG A 102 -4.36 -1.02 -2.94
N ALA A 103 -4.53 -0.55 -4.18
CA ALA A 103 -4.22 0.83 -4.54
C ALA A 103 -5.13 1.81 -3.78
N VAL A 104 -6.44 1.55 -3.78
CA VAL A 104 -7.44 2.33 -3.03
C VAL A 104 -7.14 2.32 -1.53
N TRP A 105 -6.76 1.17 -0.97
CA TRP A 105 -6.34 1.06 0.43
C TRP A 105 -5.14 1.97 0.77
N TYR A 106 -4.17 2.12 -0.14
CA TYR A 106 -3.07 3.09 0.04
C TYR A 106 -3.55 4.53 -0.14
N ASP A 107 -4.50 4.80 -1.04
CA ASP A 107 -5.09 6.13 -1.23
C ASP A 107 -5.81 6.62 0.04
N GLU A 108 -6.51 5.73 0.75
CA GLU A 108 -7.09 6.05 2.06
C GLU A 108 -6.02 6.35 3.12
N TRP A 109 -4.92 5.60 3.16
CA TRP A 109 -3.80 5.90 4.07
C TRP A 109 -3.15 7.26 3.79
N ILE A 110 -3.09 7.66 2.53
CA ILE A 110 -2.61 8.99 2.14
C ILE A 110 -3.54 10.03 2.73
N LEU A 111 -4.86 9.90 2.51
CA LEU A 111 -5.86 10.83 3.03
C LEU A 111 -5.77 10.96 4.56
N ILE A 112 -5.77 9.84 5.28
CA ILE A 112 -5.67 9.80 6.74
C ILE A 112 -4.38 10.50 7.21
N SER A 113 -3.25 10.19 6.59
CA SER A 113 -1.95 10.74 6.97
C SER A 113 -1.86 12.24 6.71
N THR A 114 -2.45 12.72 5.60
CA THR A 114 -2.53 14.13 5.24
C THR A 114 -3.39 14.91 6.23
N LEU A 115 -4.61 14.44 6.52
CA LEU A 115 -5.50 15.09 7.49
C LEU A 115 -4.85 15.21 8.87
N ARG A 116 -4.12 14.18 9.31
CA ARG A 116 -3.38 14.21 10.58
C ARG A 116 -2.19 15.17 10.55
N LEU A 117 -1.53 15.32 9.40
CA LEU A 117 -0.43 16.26 9.24
C LEU A 117 -0.94 17.70 9.27
N GLU A 118 -2.02 18.00 8.56
CA GLU A 118 -2.68 19.31 8.55
C GLU A 118 -3.13 19.71 9.96
N ALA A 119 -3.82 18.82 10.68
CA ALA A 119 -4.22 19.08 12.07
C ALA A 119 -3.02 19.42 12.98
N LEU A 120 -1.87 18.74 12.81
CA LEU A 120 -0.64 19.07 13.55
C LEU A 120 0.00 20.39 13.16
N GLU A 121 -0.17 20.81 11.91
CA GLU A 121 0.35 22.08 11.41
C GLU A 121 -0.48 23.25 11.92
N GLU A 122 -1.79 23.05 12.08
CA GLU A 122 -2.74 24.03 12.61
C GLU A 122 -2.84 24.04 14.15
N GLY A 123 -2.21 23.07 14.83
CA GLY A 123 -2.26 22.96 16.29
C GLY A 123 -3.58 22.38 16.82
N HIS A 124 -4.32 21.67 15.96
CA HIS A 124 -5.56 20.98 16.30
C HIS A 124 -5.28 19.57 16.85
N PRO A 125 -6.21 19.01 17.65
CA PRO A 125 -6.13 17.62 18.07
C PRO A 125 -6.14 16.69 16.85
N TYR A 126 -5.52 15.51 16.98
CA TYR A 126 -5.57 14.52 15.92
C TYR A 126 -7.01 14.11 15.59
N PRO A 127 -7.37 14.02 14.31
CA PRO A 127 -8.59 13.33 13.94
C PRO A 127 -8.50 11.86 14.40
N PRO A 128 -9.63 11.24 14.78
CA PRO A 128 -9.68 9.82 15.08
C PRO A 128 -9.07 9.00 13.95
N LEU A 129 -8.28 7.98 14.30
CA LEU A 129 -7.73 7.05 13.32
C LEU A 129 -8.82 6.07 12.89
N THR A 130 -9.43 6.32 11.74
CA THR A 130 -10.23 5.31 11.03
C THR A 130 -9.28 4.51 10.16
N LEU A 131 -9.19 3.21 10.41
CA LEU A 131 -8.32 2.32 9.64
C LEU A 131 -8.95 2.04 8.27
N PRO A 132 -8.17 2.03 7.19
CA PRO A 132 -8.71 1.81 5.86
C PRO A 132 -9.16 0.36 5.67
N HIS A 133 -10.25 0.20 4.93
CA HIS A 133 -10.85 -1.11 4.64
C HIS A 133 -10.38 -1.61 3.27
N LEU A 134 -9.93 -2.87 3.21
CA LEU A 134 -9.58 -3.48 1.93
C LEU A 134 -10.81 -4.16 1.34
N GLU A 135 -11.45 -3.51 0.36
CA GLU A 135 -12.63 -4.04 -0.33
C GLU A 135 -12.30 -4.42 -1.77
N VAL A 136 -12.35 -5.73 -2.07
CA VAL A 136 -12.07 -6.23 -3.44
C VAL A 136 -13.32 -6.21 -4.32
N GLN A 137 -14.49 -6.44 -3.72
CA GLN A 137 -15.77 -6.60 -4.42
C GLN A 137 -16.07 -5.48 -5.43
N PRO A 138 -15.86 -4.18 -5.13
CA PRO A 138 -16.12 -3.10 -6.09
C PRO A 138 -15.25 -3.13 -7.36
N HIS A 139 -14.17 -3.91 -7.35
CA HIS A 139 -13.19 -3.97 -8.43
C HIS A 139 -13.23 -5.28 -9.23
N LEU A 140 -14.07 -6.24 -8.83
CA LEU A 140 -14.26 -7.50 -9.55
C LEU A 140 -14.96 -7.25 -10.89
N ALA A 141 -14.49 -7.95 -11.92
CA ALA A 141 -15.22 -8.02 -13.18
C ALA A 141 -16.48 -8.88 -13.02
N GLU A 142 -17.50 -8.61 -13.83
CA GLU A 142 -18.75 -9.39 -13.83
C GLU A 142 -18.48 -10.89 -13.98
N GLY A 143 -19.09 -11.70 -13.12
CA GLY A 143 -18.94 -13.16 -13.12
C GLY A 143 -17.62 -13.68 -12.52
N VAL A 144 -16.73 -12.82 -12.02
CA VAL A 144 -15.52 -13.23 -11.28
C VAL A 144 -15.83 -13.26 -9.78
N PRO A 145 -15.73 -14.42 -9.11
CA PRO A 145 -15.96 -14.50 -7.67
C PRO A 145 -14.81 -13.87 -6.87
N GLU A 146 -15.12 -13.45 -5.65
CA GLU A 146 -14.13 -12.92 -4.71
C GLU A 146 -13.09 -13.98 -4.30
N GLU A 147 -13.51 -15.24 -4.16
CA GLU A 147 -12.61 -16.36 -4.05
C GLU A 147 -12.69 -17.20 -5.33
N LEU A 148 -11.56 -17.30 -6.03
CA LEU A 148 -11.44 -18.21 -7.17
C LEU A 148 -11.15 -19.63 -6.64
N PRO A 149 -12.12 -20.56 -6.70
CA PRO A 149 -11.91 -21.90 -6.18
C PRO A 149 -10.76 -22.60 -6.94
N PRO A 150 -10.12 -23.62 -6.34
CA PRO A 150 -9.18 -24.47 -7.06
C PRO A 150 -9.82 -25.04 -8.32
N SER A 151 -9.07 -25.06 -9.42
CA SER A 151 -9.55 -25.55 -10.71
C SER A 151 -8.53 -26.49 -11.33
N ILE A 152 -9.00 -27.61 -11.88
CA ILE A 152 -8.17 -28.55 -12.66
C ILE A 152 -7.63 -27.92 -13.94
N ASP A 153 -8.30 -26.88 -14.40
CA ASP A 153 -8.01 -26.12 -15.62
C ASP A 153 -6.98 -25.01 -15.39
N ARG A 154 -6.49 -24.83 -14.16
CA ARG A 154 -5.53 -23.78 -13.80
C ARG A 154 -4.11 -24.33 -13.77
N CYS A 155 -3.23 -23.73 -14.55
CA CYS A 155 -1.81 -24.09 -14.50
C CYS A 155 -1.14 -23.62 -13.20
N ALA A 156 0.00 -24.23 -12.85
CA ALA A 156 0.75 -23.91 -11.63
C ALA A 156 1.21 -22.45 -11.57
N ALA A 157 1.52 -21.82 -12.72
CA ALA A 157 1.90 -20.41 -12.77
C ALA A 157 0.75 -19.48 -12.37
N CYS A 158 -0.44 -19.69 -12.93
CA CYS A 158 -1.64 -18.95 -12.56
C CYS A 158 -2.04 -19.19 -11.10
N GLN A 159 -1.92 -20.42 -10.60
CA GLN A 159 -2.18 -20.70 -9.19
C GLN A 159 -1.20 -19.97 -8.27
N LYS A 160 0.09 -19.93 -8.64
CA LYS A 160 1.11 -19.20 -7.88
C LYS A 160 0.82 -17.70 -7.85
N GLU A 161 0.54 -17.10 -9.01
CA GLU A 161 0.20 -15.67 -9.10
C GLU A 161 -1.03 -15.34 -8.24
N LEU A 162 -2.11 -16.12 -8.35
CA LEU A 162 -3.30 -15.94 -7.52
C LEU A 162 -2.96 -16.01 -6.02
N ASN A 163 -2.21 -17.02 -5.58
CA ASN A 163 -1.84 -17.19 -4.18
C ASN A 163 -0.99 -16.04 -3.64
N GLU A 164 -0.02 -15.54 -4.43
CA GLU A 164 0.81 -14.40 -4.03
C GLU A 164 -0.03 -13.14 -3.78
N HIS A 165 -1.03 -12.90 -4.62
CA HIS A 165 -1.94 -11.77 -4.46
C HIS A 165 -2.90 -11.93 -3.29
N LEU A 166 -3.48 -13.11 -3.09
CA LEU A 166 -4.34 -13.39 -1.93
C LEU A 166 -3.58 -13.29 -0.60
N HIS A 167 -2.35 -13.82 -0.56
CA HIS A 167 -1.49 -13.66 0.62
C HIS A 167 -1.16 -12.19 0.89
N ALA A 168 -0.92 -11.38 -0.15
CA ALA A 168 -0.69 -9.96 0.01
C ALA A 168 -1.93 -9.19 0.51
N GLU A 169 -3.15 -9.59 0.12
CA GLU A 169 -4.40 -9.07 0.68
C GLU A 169 -4.49 -9.38 2.18
N GLN A 170 -4.28 -10.63 2.56
CA GLN A 170 -4.28 -11.06 3.96
C GLN A 170 -3.26 -10.30 4.82
N LEU A 171 -2.05 -10.08 4.30
CA LEU A 171 -1.04 -9.30 5.02
C LEU A 171 -1.48 -7.86 5.30
N LEU A 172 -2.23 -7.23 4.39
CA LEU A 172 -2.73 -5.87 4.59
C LEU A 172 -3.87 -5.82 5.60
N LEU A 173 -4.71 -6.86 5.63
CA LEU A 173 -5.75 -7.03 6.65
C LEU A 173 -5.17 -7.25 8.06
N VAL A 174 -4.02 -7.94 8.16
CA VAL A 174 -3.34 -8.20 9.45
C VAL A 174 -2.44 -7.03 9.88
N GLN A 175 -1.96 -6.20 8.96
CA GLN A 175 -1.11 -5.05 9.27
C GLN A 175 -1.85 -3.87 9.93
N VAL A 176 -3.15 -4.02 10.21
CA VAL A 176 -4.00 -3.02 10.87
C VAL A 176 -3.57 -2.74 12.32
N ASP A 177 -2.83 -3.66 12.97
CA ASP A 177 -2.43 -3.56 14.39
C ASP A 177 -1.04 -2.94 14.64
N TYR A 178 -0.28 -2.66 13.59
CA TYR A 178 0.89 -1.81 13.74
C TYR A 178 0.50 -0.45 13.21
N ASP A 179 0.20 0.51 14.09
CA ASP A 179 0.65 1.87 13.78
C ASP A 179 2.17 1.73 13.63
N PRO A 180 2.72 1.80 12.41
CA PRO A 180 4.11 1.40 12.25
C PRO A 180 5.02 2.34 13.08
#